data_AF-A0A4Q3EUN7-F1
#
_entry.id   AF-A0A4Q3EUN7-F1
#
_cell.length_a   1.000
_cell.length_b   1.000
_cell.length_c   1.000
_cell.angle_alpha   90.00
_cell.angle_beta   90.00
_cell.angle_gamma   90.00
#
_symmetry.space_group_name_H-M   'P 1'
#
loop_
_entity.id
_entity.type
_entity.pdbx_description
1 polymer ?
#
loop_
_entity_poly.entity_id
_entity_poly.type
_entity_poly.pdbx_seq_one_letter_code
_entity_poly.pdbx_strand_id
1 'polypeptide(L)'
;MEENTRQHAPTIKELSSEARKLEVDDFKKAIAIYLKLLKRDKYLGEVYNRIMIVYRKQKLPQKELDIIDKAIKAFSELHQPKVKGASKAQVTRLSNSLSRALGLVDKKGVPMYDAEPIAKWKQRKALLEKKINKL
;
A
#
# COMPACT_ATOMS: atom_id res chain seq x y z
N MET A 1 3.22 -2.77 -47.28
CA MET A 1 3.96 -3.01 -46.03
C MET A 1 3.00 -2.71 -44.90
N GLU A 2 2.41 -3.74 -44.32
CA GLU A 2 1.47 -3.60 -43.22
C GLU A 2 2.25 -3.16 -41.98
N GLU A 3 2.04 -1.91 -41.56
CA GLU A 3 2.53 -1.42 -40.27
C GLU A 3 1.88 -2.23 -39.17
N ASN A 4 2.64 -3.20 -38.69
CA ASN A 4 2.36 -4.01 -37.52
C ASN A 4 2.28 -3.09 -36.29
N THR A 5 1.12 -2.47 -36.10
CA THR A 5 0.73 -1.75 -34.88
C THR A 5 0.54 -2.78 -33.76
N ARG A 6 1.64 -3.39 -33.33
CA ARG A 6 1.72 -4.01 -32.01
C ARG A 6 1.50 -2.88 -31.03
N GLN A 7 0.26 -2.76 -30.55
CA GLN A 7 -0.11 -1.93 -29.43
C GLN A 7 0.81 -2.31 -28.27
N HIS A 8 1.93 -1.57 -28.10
CA HIS A 8 2.81 -1.77 -26.97
C HIS A 8 2.03 -1.29 -25.75
N ALA A 9 1.54 -2.24 -24.94
CA ALA A 9 0.87 -1.89 -23.71
C ALA A 9 1.86 -1.07 -22.86
N PRO A 10 1.50 0.17 -22.47
CA PRO A 10 2.44 1.04 -21.78
C PRO A 10 2.86 0.38 -20.46
N THR A 11 4.16 0.38 -20.21
CA THR A 11 4.76 -0.20 -19.02
C THR A 11 4.33 0.57 -17.77
N ILE A 12 4.41 -0.09 -16.60
CA ILE A 12 4.08 0.54 -15.30
C ILE A 12 4.88 1.83 -15.10
N LYS A 13 6.13 1.87 -15.57
CA LYS A 13 7.02 3.02 -15.48
C LYS A 13 6.56 4.19 -16.36
N GLU A 14 6.13 3.93 -17.58
CA GLU A 14 5.61 4.95 -18.51
C GLU A 14 4.32 5.56 -17.98
N LEU A 15 3.37 4.71 -17.54
CA LEU A 15 2.11 5.16 -16.95
C LEU A 15 2.32 5.96 -15.65
N SER A 16 3.30 5.58 -14.83
CA SER A 16 3.64 6.33 -13.60
C SER A 16 4.24 7.70 -13.94
N SER A 17 5.05 7.78 -15.00
CA SER A 17 5.62 9.04 -15.48
C SER A 17 4.54 9.97 -16.05
N GLU A 18 3.61 9.43 -16.83
CA GLU A 18 2.47 10.15 -17.37
C GLU A 18 1.56 10.70 -16.26
N ALA A 19 1.20 9.85 -15.29
CA ALA A 19 0.42 10.26 -14.12
C ALA A 19 1.11 11.39 -13.36
N ARG A 20 2.44 11.35 -13.24
CA ARG A 20 3.22 12.39 -12.56
C ARG A 20 3.22 13.72 -13.30
N LYS A 21 3.22 13.72 -14.63
CA LYS A 21 3.06 14.96 -15.42
C LYS A 21 1.68 15.58 -15.19
N LEU A 22 0.64 14.74 -15.15
CA LEU A 22 -0.73 15.15 -14.91
C LEU A 22 -0.98 15.66 -13.48
N GLU A 23 -0.09 15.42 -12.51
CA GLU A 23 -0.21 16.01 -11.17
C GLU A 23 -0.10 17.54 -11.15
N VAL A 24 0.37 18.17 -12.23
CA VAL A 24 0.45 19.63 -12.34
C VAL A 24 -0.87 20.22 -12.81
N ASP A 25 -1.49 19.60 -13.80
CA ASP A 25 -2.66 20.15 -14.50
C ASP A 25 -3.99 19.54 -14.04
N ASP A 26 -4.03 18.23 -13.82
CA ASP A 26 -5.28 17.50 -13.55
C ASP A 26 -5.07 16.34 -12.55
N PHE A 27 -5.27 16.69 -11.28
CA PHE A 27 -5.21 15.73 -10.18
C PHE A 27 -6.19 14.56 -10.34
N LYS A 28 -7.36 14.77 -10.97
CA LYS A 28 -8.37 13.71 -11.13
C LYS A 28 -7.88 12.66 -12.13
N LYS A 29 -7.32 13.10 -13.27
CA LYS A 29 -6.72 12.19 -14.26
C LYS A 29 -5.51 11.46 -13.70
N ALA A 30 -4.64 12.15 -12.97
CA ALA A 30 -3.48 11.53 -12.31
C ALA A 30 -3.92 10.40 -11.37
N ILE A 31 -4.90 10.65 -10.49
CA ILE A 31 -5.46 9.63 -9.59
C ILE A 31 -6.05 8.46 -10.39
N ALA A 32 -6.77 8.72 -11.48
CA ALA A 32 -7.37 7.65 -12.27
C ALA A 32 -6.31 6.71 -12.87
N ILE A 33 -5.18 7.24 -13.35
CA ILE A 33 -4.07 6.43 -13.85
C ILE A 33 -3.42 5.64 -12.71
N TYR A 34 -3.16 6.28 -11.57
CA TYR A 34 -2.60 5.59 -10.40
C TYR A 34 -3.51 4.46 -9.88
N LEU A 35 -4.83 4.66 -9.85
CA LEU A 35 -5.78 3.61 -9.48
C LEU A 35 -5.79 2.47 -10.52
N LYS A 36 -5.63 2.75 -11.81
CA LYS A 36 -5.46 1.71 -12.84
C LYS A 36 -4.17 0.91 -12.61
N LEU A 37 -3.08 1.56 -12.22
CA LEU A 37 -1.83 0.89 -11.85
C LEU A 37 -2.03 -0.04 -10.64
N LEU A 38 -2.72 0.42 -9.61
CA LEU A 38 -3.03 -0.41 -8.44
C LEU A 38 -3.95 -1.60 -8.74
N LYS A 39 -4.79 -1.51 -9.77
CA LYS A 39 -5.57 -2.66 -10.27
C LYS A 39 -4.70 -3.70 -10.98
N ARG A 40 -3.62 -3.27 -11.65
CA ARG A 40 -2.65 -4.18 -12.29
C ARG A 40 -1.72 -4.81 -11.27
N ASP A 41 -1.20 -4.01 -10.35
CA ASP A 41 -0.32 -4.44 -9.27
C ASP A 41 -0.63 -3.66 -7.99
N LYS A 42 -1.16 -4.38 -6.99
CA LYS A 42 -1.54 -3.83 -5.70
C LYS A 42 -0.37 -3.64 -4.73
N TYR A 43 0.86 -4.01 -5.10
CA TYR A 43 2.05 -3.90 -4.26
C TYR A 43 2.97 -2.73 -4.66
N LEU A 44 2.43 -1.78 -5.42
CA LEU A 44 3.15 -0.57 -5.81
C LEU A 44 3.13 0.49 -4.70
N GLY A 45 4.03 0.37 -3.73
CA GLY A 45 4.14 1.28 -2.59
C GLY A 45 4.37 2.75 -2.99
N GLU A 46 5.14 2.99 -4.06
CA GLU A 46 5.34 4.34 -4.58
C GLU A 46 4.02 4.95 -5.09
N VAL A 47 3.19 4.17 -5.79
CA VAL A 47 1.91 4.64 -6.33
C VAL A 47 0.96 5.06 -5.19
N TYR A 48 0.88 4.27 -4.12
CA TYR A 48 0.12 4.66 -2.93
C TYR A 48 0.62 5.99 -2.34
N ASN A 49 1.93 6.17 -2.20
CA ASN A 49 2.51 7.42 -1.70
C ASN A 49 2.16 8.62 -2.59
N ARG A 50 2.19 8.45 -3.92
CA ARG A 50 1.82 9.52 -4.87
C ARG A 50 0.35 9.90 -4.72
N ILE A 51 -0.56 8.93 -4.65
CA ILE A 51 -1.98 9.21 -4.45
C ILE A 51 -2.20 9.98 -3.14
N MET A 52 -1.52 9.61 -2.05
CA MET A 52 -1.60 10.34 -0.77
C MET A 52 -1.17 11.81 -0.92
N ILE A 53 -0.06 12.07 -1.63
CA ILE A 53 0.42 13.44 -1.91
C ILE A 53 -0.63 14.23 -2.71
N VAL A 54 -1.24 13.60 -3.72
CA VAL A 54 -2.24 14.25 -4.57
C VAL A 54 -3.52 14.57 -3.77
N TYR A 55 -3.98 13.69 -2.89
CA TYR A 55 -5.12 14.01 -2.01
C TYR A 55 -4.79 15.07 -0.96
N ARG A 56 -3.54 15.10 -0.46
CA ARG A 56 -3.07 16.15 0.43
C ARG A 56 -3.10 17.52 -0.25
N LYS A 57 -2.62 17.62 -1.50
CA LYS A 57 -2.65 18.86 -2.29
C LYS A 57 -4.08 19.37 -2.50
N GLN A 58 -5.04 18.45 -2.69
CA GLN A 58 -6.46 18.77 -2.83
C GLN A 58 -7.17 19.05 -1.50
N LYS A 59 -6.48 18.95 -0.35
CA LYS A 59 -7.06 19.08 0.99
C LYS A 59 -8.26 18.14 1.22
N LEU A 60 -8.16 16.90 0.72
CA LEU A 60 -9.18 15.86 0.88
C LEU A 60 -8.72 14.79 1.90
N PRO A 61 -8.74 15.09 3.22
CA PRO A 61 -8.18 14.22 4.23
C PRO A 61 -8.91 12.87 4.34
N GLN A 62 -10.23 12.83 4.13
CA GLN A 62 -11.01 11.58 4.15
C GLN A 62 -10.53 10.61 3.04
N LYS A 63 -10.32 11.11 1.82
CA LYS A 63 -9.84 10.28 0.70
C LYS A 63 -8.39 9.84 0.87
N GLU A 64 -7.55 10.67 1.51
CA GLU A 64 -6.20 10.27 1.87
C GLU A 64 -6.22 9.09 2.86
N LEU A 65 -7.11 9.14 3.87
CA LEU A 65 -7.32 8.07 4.85
C LEU A 65 -7.75 6.76 4.18
N ASP A 66 -8.74 6.82 3.28
CA ASP A 66 -9.22 5.64 2.54
C ASP A 66 -8.10 4.93 1.76
N ILE A 67 -7.17 5.71 1.19
CA ILE A 67 -6.03 5.17 0.46
C ILE A 67 -4.99 4.57 1.39
N ILE A 68 -4.72 5.23 2.52
CA ILE A 68 -3.82 4.70 3.55
C ILE A 68 -4.32 3.34 4.04
N ASP A 69 -5.63 3.20 4.28
CA ASP A 69 -6.22 1.94 4.71
C ASP A 69 -6.12 0.85 3.65
N LYS A 70 -6.36 1.20 2.37
CA LYS A 70 -6.16 0.27 1.25
C LYS A 70 -4.70 -0.17 1.13
N ALA A 71 -3.75 0.74 1.32
CA ALA A 71 -2.32 0.46 1.25
C ALA A 71 -1.89 -0.48 2.38
N ILE A 72 -2.29 -0.19 3.62
CA ILE A 72 -2.02 -1.04 4.79
C ILE A 72 -2.64 -2.43 4.60
N LYS A 73 -3.88 -2.51 4.11
CA LYS A 73 -4.53 -3.80 3.84
C LYS A 73 -3.79 -4.61 2.78
N ALA A 74 -3.46 -4.00 1.63
CA ALA A 74 -2.77 -4.70 0.55
C ALA A 74 -1.39 -5.24 0.97
N PHE A 75 -0.62 -4.45 1.74
CA PHE A 75 0.71 -4.85 2.18
C PHE A 75 0.68 -5.78 3.40
N SER A 76 -0.29 -5.64 4.31
CA SER A 76 -0.46 -6.62 5.39
C SER A 76 -0.82 -8.01 4.85
N GLU A 77 -1.66 -8.11 3.82
CA GLU A 77 -1.95 -9.37 3.13
C GLU A 77 -0.71 -9.99 2.46
N LEU A 78 0.24 -9.17 1.99
CA LEU A 78 1.49 -9.64 1.41
C LEU A 78 2.39 -10.31 2.47
N HIS A 79 2.45 -9.72 3.66
CA HIS A 79 3.32 -10.18 4.76
C HIS A 79 2.65 -11.21 5.67
N GLN A 80 1.34 -11.44 5.54
CA GLN A 80 0.68 -12.54 6.24
C GLN A 80 1.14 -13.88 5.64
N PRO A 81 1.74 -14.78 6.44
CA PRO A 81 2.09 -16.10 5.96
C PRO A 81 0.79 -16.81 5.56
N LYS A 82 0.65 -17.10 4.26
CA LYS A 82 -0.42 -17.96 3.77
C LYS A 82 -0.13 -19.37 4.27
N VAL A 83 -0.64 -19.72 5.45
CA VAL A 83 -0.58 -21.09 5.98
C VAL A 83 -1.56 -21.93 5.16
N LYS A 84 -1.20 -22.23 3.91
CA LYS A 84 -1.91 -23.18 3.07
C LYS A 84 -1.39 -24.57 3.39
N GLY A 85 -2.18 -25.29 4.17
CA GLY A 85 -1.90 -26.68 4.54
C GLY A 85 -2.07 -26.88 6.03
N ALA A 86 -2.86 -27.89 6.39
CA ALA A 86 -3.12 -28.34 7.76
C ALA A 86 -1.87 -28.96 8.44
N SER A 87 -0.66 -28.48 8.16
CA SER A 87 0.57 -29.01 8.75
C SER A 87 0.87 -28.34 10.09
N LYS A 88 0.31 -29.00 11.12
CA LYS A 88 0.80 -29.08 12.52
C LYS A 88 0.85 -27.77 13.29
N ALA A 89 -0.20 -27.52 14.08
CA ALA A 89 -0.26 -26.52 15.15
C ALA A 89 1.00 -26.47 16.04
N GLN A 90 1.75 -27.57 16.19
CA GLN A 90 3.05 -27.62 16.86
C GLN A 90 4.12 -26.73 16.20
N VAL A 91 4.22 -26.70 14.87
CA VAL A 91 5.20 -25.87 14.14
C VAL A 91 4.85 -24.40 14.31
N THR A 92 3.57 -24.05 14.18
CA THR A 92 3.08 -22.69 14.45
C THR A 92 3.32 -22.28 15.90
N ARG A 93 3.08 -23.18 16.86
CA ARG A 93 3.33 -22.93 18.29
C ARG A 93 4.81 -22.72 18.59
N LEU A 94 5.69 -23.55 18.02
CA LEU A 94 7.14 -23.42 18.19
C LEU A 94 7.65 -22.12 17.58
N SER A 95 7.24 -21.83 16.34
CA SER A 95 7.57 -20.58 15.64
C SER A 95 7.11 -19.34 16.42
N ASN A 96 5.88 -19.36 16.96
CA ASN A 96 5.36 -18.27 17.79
C ASN A 96 6.06 -18.16 19.15
N SER A 97 6.53 -19.26 19.73
CA SER A 97 7.31 -19.25 20.97
C SER A 97 8.69 -18.67 20.75
N LEU A 98 9.37 -19.06 19.66
CA LEU A 98 10.68 -18.55 19.28
C LEU A 98 10.60 -17.06 18.95
N SER A 99 9.61 -16.65 18.15
CA SER A 99 9.39 -15.24 17.80
C SER A 99 9.14 -14.38 19.04
N ARG A 100 8.42 -14.89 20.05
CA ARG A 100 8.22 -14.20 21.33
C ARG A 100 9.51 -14.11 22.15
N ALA A 101 10.29 -15.19 22.23
CA ALA A 101 11.56 -15.20 22.96
C ALA A 101 12.60 -14.24 22.36
N LEU A 102 12.58 -14.08 21.03
CA LEU A 102 13.44 -13.15 20.30
C LEU A 102 12.91 -11.70 20.27
N GLY A 103 11.75 -11.43 20.89
CA GLY A 103 11.15 -10.09 20.91
C GLY A 103 10.65 -9.60 19.54
N LEU A 104 10.47 -10.52 18.58
CA LEU A 104 10.02 -10.18 17.23
C LEU A 104 8.50 -9.95 17.16
N VAL A 105 7.75 -10.54 18.10
CA VAL A 105 6.29 -10.40 18.22
C VAL A 105 5.88 -10.13 19.66
N ASP A 106 4.77 -9.42 19.84
CA ASP A 106 4.19 -9.15 21.15
C ASP A 106 3.49 -10.39 21.76
N LYS A 107 2.92 -10.23 22.96
CA LYS A 107 2.17 -11.30 23.66
C LYS A 107 0.95 -11.80 22.87
N LYS A 108 0.45 -11.01 21.92
CA LYS A 108 -0.70 -11.31 21.06
C LYS A 108 -0.28 -11.87 19.69
N GLY A 109 1.02 -12.02 19.44
CA GLY A 109 1.56 -12.52 18.17
C GLY A 109 1.62 -11.46 17.06
N VAL A 110 1.48 -10.17 17.41
CA VAL A 110 1.62 -9.05 16.47
C VAL A 110 3.11 -8.72 16.33
N PRO A 111 3.63 -8.55 15.09
CA PRO A 111 5.02 -8.12 14.88
C PRO A 111 5.33 -6.84 15.66
N MET A 112 6.44 -6.83 16.41
CA MET A 112 6.92 -5.63 17.11
C MET A 112 7.39 -4.55 16.14
N TYR A 113 7.79 -4.95 14.93
CA TYR A 113 8.19 -4.04 13.86
C TYR A 113 7.33 -4.29 12.61
N ASP A 114 6.63 -3.24 12.18
CA ASP A 114 5.99 -3.25 10.87
C ASP A 114 7.06 -3.00 9.79
N ALA A 115 7.09 -3.86 8.76
CA ALA A 115 7.96 -3.62 7.61
C ALA A 115 7.63 -2.26 6.96
N GLU A 116 8.64 -1.52 6.52
CA GLU A 116 8.40 -0.38 5.64
C GLU A 116 7.79 -0.88 4.33
N PRO A 117 6.74 -0.24 3.79
CA PRO A 117 6.21 1.11 4.08
C PRO A 117 5.07 1.19 5.12
N ILE A 118 4.63 0.07 5.71
CA ILE A 118 3.41 0.01 6.57
C ILE A 118 3.55 0.90 7.81
N ALA A 119 4.71 0.88 8.48
CA ALA A 119 4.95 1.69 9.68
C ALA A 119 4.70 3.20 9.43
N LYS A 120 5.24 3.71 8.33
CA LYS A 120 5.10 5.12 7.91
C LYS A 120 3.63 5.47 7.62
N TRP A 121 2.90 4.55 6.97
CA TRP A 121 1.48 4.74 6.68
C TRP A 121 0.61 4.72 7.94
N LYS A 122 0.89 3.85 8.92
CA LYS A 122 0.19 3.83 10.21
C LYS A 122 0.39 5.11 11.00
N GLN A 123 1.62 5.63 11.04
CA GLN A 123 1.91 6.93 11.66
C GLN A 123 1.14 8.06 10.96
N ARG A 124 1.16 8.07 9.62
CA ARG A 124 0.43 9.04 8.79
C ARG A 124 -1.08 9.00 9.08
N LYS A 125 -1.66 7.79 9.14
CA LYS A 125 -3.05 7.55 9.49
C LYS A 125 -3.41 8.19 10.83
N ALA A 126 -2.65 7.86 11.88
CA ALA A 126 -2.92 8.35 13.23
C ALA A 126 -2.87 9.89 13.33
N LEU A 127 -1.92 10.53 12.63
CA LEU A 127 -1.84 11.99 12.56
C LEU A 127 -3.04 12.60 11.81
N LEU A 128 -3.49 11.96 10.74
CA LEU A 128 -4.60 12.44 9.93
C LEU A 128 -5.95 12.28 10.65
N GLU A 129 -6.16 11.15 11.33
CA GLU A 129 -7.34 10.91 12.18
C GLU A 129 -7.46 11.94 13.29
N LYS A 130 -6.35 12.23 13.99
CA LYS A 130 -6.31 13.30 15.00
C LYS A 130 -6.67 14.66 14.41
N LYS A 131 -6.24 14.95 13.18
CA LYS A 131 -6.55 16.21 12.50
C LYS A 131 -8.02 16.31 12.12
N ILE A 132 -8.62 15.21 11.65
CA ILE A 132 -10.04 15.17 11.29
C ILE A 132 -10.93 15.28 12.53
N ASN A 133 -10.61 14.58 13.61
CA ASN A 133 -11.43 14.60 14.84
C ASN A 133 -11.28 15.89 15.65
N LYS A 134 -10.31 16.75 15.32
CA LYS A 134 -10.10 18.06 15.97
C LYS A 134 -10.72 19.21 15.16
N LEU A 135 -11.16 18.95 13.94
CA LEU A 135 -11.95 19.86 13.10
C LEU A 135 -13.44 19.68 13.40
#